data_AF-A0A6I1ZCX1-F1
#
_entry.id   AF-A0A6I1ZCX1-F1
#
_cell.length_a   1.000
_cell.length_b   1.000
_cell.length_c   1.000
_cell.angle_alpha   90.00
_cell.angle_beta   90.00
_cell.angle_gamma   90.00
#
_symmetry.space_group_name_H-M   'P 1'
#
loop_
_entity.id
_entity.type
_entity.pdbx_description
1 polymer ?
#
loop_
_entity_poly.entity_id
_entity_poly.type
_entity_poly.pdbx_seq_one_letter_code
_entity_poly.pdbx_strand_id
1 'polypeptide(L)' 'MTVLSMPHHCGSAQPSTDSATVVLGVDTHKDVYVVAVVSILGALLGTQAFPATAAGNHELLC' A
#
# COMPACT_ATOMS: atom_id res chain seq x y z
N MET A 1 50.32 -21.11 -4.96
CA MET A 1 49.65 -19.91 -5.48
C MET A 1 48.66 -19.45 -4.43
N THR A 2 48.92 -18.35 -3.74
CA THR A 2 48.04 -17.83 -2.67
C THR A 2 47.21 -16.71 -3.27
N VAL A 3 45.90 -16.90 -3.41
CA VAL A 3 44.98 -15.81 -3.79
C VAL A 3 44.53 -15.11 -2.50
N LEU A 4 44.80 -13.81 -2.41
CA LEU A 4 44.28 -12.95 -1.36
C LEU A 4 42.82 -12.64 -1.71
N SER A 5 41.85 -13.27 -1.03
CA SER A 5 40.43 -12.99 -1.26
C SER A 5 40.05 -11.66 -0.62
N MET A 6 39.36 -10.83 -1.41
CA MET A 6 38.86 -9.50 -1.06
C MET A 6 37.84 -9.58 0.08
N PRO A 7 37.70 -8.52 0.90
CA PRO A 7 36.75 -8.50 1.99
C PRO A 7 35.32 -8.62 1.46
N HIS A 8 34.59 -9.60 1.99
CA HIS A 8 33.15 -9.68 1.87
C HIS A 8 32.57 -8.34 2.33
N HIS A 9 31.94 -7.60 1.42
CA HIS A 9 31.28 -6.36 1.79
C HIS A 9 30.19 -6.72 2.81
N CYS A 10 30.47 -6.34 4.06
CA CYS A 10 29.56 -6.33 5.18
C CYS A 10 28.26 -5.66 4.73
N GLY A 11 27.14 -6.34 4.98
CA GLY A 11 25.85 -6.05 4.38
C GLY A 11 25.51 -4.56 4.37
N SER A 12 25.33 -4.01 3.18
CA SER A 12 24.37 -2.93 3.03
C SER A 12 23.01 -3.56 3.32
N ALA A 13 22.52 -3.39 4.55
CA ALA A 13 21.10 -3.46 4.81
C ALA A 13 20.47 -2.34 3.96
N GLN A 14 20.17 -2.66 2.70
CA GLN A 14 19.27 -1.83 1.92
C GLN A 14 17.96 -1.83 2.72
N PRO A 15 17.40 -0.66 3.06
CA PRO A 15 16.02 -0.64 3.51
C PRO A 15 15.24 -1.31 2.39
N SER A 16 14.69 -2.48 2.66
CA SER A 16 13.68 -3.07 1.79
C SER A 16 12.50 -2.12 1.87
N THR A 17 12.47 -1.14 0.96
CA THR A 17 11.27 -0.40 0.64
C THR A 17 10.33 -1.39 -0.05
N ASP A 18 9.85 -2.37 0.72
CA ASP A 18 8.78 -3.25 0.30
C ASP A 18 7.48 -2.47 0.46
N SER A 19 7.35 -1.41 -0.32
CA SER A 19 6.08 -0.71 -0.50
C SER A 19 5.20 -1.68 -1.29
N ALA A 20 4.50 -2.56 -0.57
CA ALA A 20 3.56 -3.49 -1.17
C ALA A 20 2.57 -2.72 -2.05
N THR A 21 2.55 -3.05 -3.34
CA THR A 21 1.58 -2.45 -4.27
C THR A 21 0.19 -2.95 -3.91
N VAL A 22 -0.77 -2.03 -3.85
CA VAL A 22 -2.18 -2.32 -3.57
C VAL A 22 -3.07 -1.68 -4.63
N VAL A 23 -4.28 -2.21 -4.77
CA VAL A 23 -5.34 -1.62 -5.59
C VAL A 23 -6.40 -1.05 -4.66
N LEU A 24 -6.79 0.20 -4.91
CA LEU A 24 -7.89 0.86 -4.22
C LEU A 24 -9.13 0.87 -5.12
N GLY A 25 -10.21 0.27 -4.68
CA GLY A 25 -11.53 0.39 -5.29
C GLY A 25 -12.41 1.35 -4.49
N VAL A 26 -13.15 2.21 -5.18
CA VAL A 26 -14.19 3.06 -4.57
C VAL A 26 -15.51 2.77 -5.25
N ASP A 27 -16.46 2.28 -4.48
CA ASP A 27 -17.85 2.11 -4.90
C ASP A 27 -18.64 3.38 -4.58
N THR A 28 -19.04 4.12 -5.62
CA THR A 28 -19.67 5.44 -5.51
C THR A 28 -21.19 5.34 -5.59
N HIS A 29 -21.83 5.05 -4.45
CA HIS A 29 -23.29 5.11 -4.32
C HIS A 29 -23.78 6.52 -3.97
N LYS A 30 -25.10 6.73 -3.99
CA LYS A 30 -25.73 8.05 -3.81
C LYS A 30 -25.40 8.69 -2.45
N ASP A 31 -25.45 7.90 -1.38
CA ASP A 31 -25.39 8.41 -0.01
C ASP A 31 -24.11 8.02 0.72
N VAL A 32 -23.34 7.08 0.16
CA VAL A 32 -22.12 6.52 0.76
C VAL A 32 -21.11 6.14 -0.32
N TYR A 33 -19.83 6.35 -0.03
CA TYR A 33 -18.72 5.82 -0.78
C TYR A 33 -18.06 4.71 0.03
N VAL A 34 -17.98 3.52 -0.52
CA VAL A 34 -17.31 2.39 0.13
C VAL A 34 -15.98 2.16 -0.53
N VAL A 35 -14.91 2.19 0.27
CA VAL A 35 -13.55 1.98 -0.17
C VAL A 35 -13.12 0.57 0.20
N ALA A 36 -12.47 -0.13 -0.72
CA ALA A 36 -11.84 -1.42 -0.48
C ALA A 36 -10.39 -1.38 -0.95
N VAL A 37 -9.47 -1.78 -0.07
CA VAL A 37 -8.06 -1.98 -0.41
C VAL A 37 -7.83 -3.46 -0.63
N VAL A 38 -7.29 -3.83 -1.79
CA VAL A 38 -6.93 -5.22 -2.09
C VAL A 38 -5.45 -5.34 -2.47
N SER A 39 -4.84 -6.48 -2.14
CA SER A 39 -3.51 -6.81 -2.63
C SER A 39 -3.52 -7.05 -4.14
N ILE A 40 -2.35 -7.04 -4.79
CA ILE A 40 -2.23 -7.42 -6.21
C ILE A 40 -2.76 -8.83 -6.52
N LEU A 41 -2.81 -9.71 -5.51
CA LEU A 41 -3.32 -11.08 -5.63
C LEU A 41 -4.83 -11.17 -5.36
N GLY A 42 -5.48 -10.03 -5.09
CA GLY A 42 -6.92 -9.92 -4.86
C GLY A 42 -7.35 -10.15 -3.40
N ALA A 43 -6.42 -10.23 -2.45
CA ALA A 43 -6.79 -10.38 -1.04
C ALA A 43 -7.33 -9.05 -0.47
N LEU A 44 -8.46 -9.09 0.23
CA LEU A 44 -9.02 -7.91 0.90
C LEU A 44 -8.17 -7.53 2.12
N LEU A 45 -7.68 -6.29 2.13
CA LEU A 45 -6.81 -5.75 3.19
C LEU A 45 -7.59 -4.85 4.16
N GLY A 46 -8.68 -4.24 3.70
CA GLY A 46 -9.54 -3.43 4.55
C GLY A 46 -10.66 -2.74 3.77
N THR A 47 -11.65 -2.24 4.52
CA THR A 47 -12.77 -1.46 4.00
C THR A 47 -13.09 -0.27 4.89
N GLN A 48 -13.56 0.81 4.31
CA GLN A 48 -14.08 1.98 5.03
C GLN A 48 -15.26 2.57 4.27
N ALA A 49 -16.25 3.09 4.98
CA ALA A 49 -17.40 3.77 4.40
C ALA A 49 -17.36 5.27 4.77
N PHE A 50 -17.58 6.13 3.78
CA PHE A 50 -17.64 7.58 3.94
C PHE A 50 -19.00 8.10 3.47
N PRO A 51 -19.66 9.00 4.21
CA PRO A 51 -20.89 9.63 3.74
C PRO A 51 -20.64 10.41 2.43
N ALA A 52 -21.54 10.34 1.45
CA ALA A 52 -21.47 11.12 0.21
C ALA A 52 -21.88 12.59 0.43
N THR A 53 -21.21 13.25 1.38
CA THR A 53 -21.40 14.65 1.77
C THR A 53 -20.12 15.44 1.49
N ALA A 54 -20.17 16.77 1.60
CA ALA A 54 -18.94 17.58 1.48
C ALA A 54 -17.90 17.22 2.55
N ALA A 55 -18.34 16.96 3.78
CA ALA A 55 -17.45 16.53 4.87
C ALA A 55 -16.87 15.13 4.61
N GLY A 56 -17.70 14.17 4.20
CA GLY A 56 -17.22 12.82 3.90
C GLY A 56 -16.31 12.75 2.67
N ASN A 57 -16.47 13.63 1.69
CA ASN A 57 -15.49 13.80 0.61
C ASN A 57 -14.14 14.31 1.12
N HIS A 58 -14.14 15.22 2.09
CA HIS A 58 -12.91 15.69 2.72
C HIS A 58 -12.23 14.55 3.50
N GLU A 59 -13.00 13.77 4.26
CA GLU A 59 -12.49 12.58 4.98
C GLU A 59 -11.94 11.49 4.05
N LEU A 60 -12.51 11.35 2.85
CA LEU A 60 -12.04 10.37 1.86
C LEU A 60 -10.69 10.77 1.20
N LEU A 61 -10.45 12.08 1.03
CA LEU A 61 -9.34 12.60 0.22
C LEU A 61 -8.15 13.14 1.01
N CYS A 62 -8.31 13.42 2.30
CA CYS A 62 -7.30 14.03 3.18
C CYS A 62 -6.71 13.01 4.15
#